data_AF-A0A1V9V9Q9-F1
#
_entry.id   AF-A0A1V9V9Q9-F1
#
_cell.length_a   1.000
_cell.length_b   1.000
_cell.length_c   1.000
_cell.angle_alpha   90.00
_cell.angle_beta   90.00
_cell.angle_gamma   90.00
#
_symmetry.space_group_name_H-M   'P 1'
#
loop_
_entity.id
_entity.type
_entity.pdbx_description
1 polymer ?
#
loop_
_entity_poly.entity_id
_entity_poly.type
_entity_poly.pdbx_seq_one_letter_code
_entity_poly.pdbx_strand_id
1 'polypeptide(L)'
;ERKHEQINEATALWTQAKAKLKQEDYNNFYKSISQDSSDPLLTIHTKTEGVNEYTTLFYIPKIAPMDMYRADYQSGIKLYVKRVFITDDDRELLPTYLRFVRGIIDSEDLPLNVSREILQENRILANIKQSSVKKILSEIKKLSKDEEK
;
A
#
# COMPACT_ATOMS: atom_id res chain seq x y z
N GLU A 1 -40.19 -5.20 6.08
CA GLU A 1 -38.76 -5.34 6.43
C GLU A 1 -37.93 -4.45 5.53
N ARG A 2 -37.00 -3.65 6.06
CA ARG A 2 -36.06 -2.88 5.22
C ARG A 2 -34.95 -3.84 4.78
N LYS A 3 -34.93 -4.19 3.48
CA LYS A 3 -33.79 -4.90 2.88
C LYS A 3 -32.59 -3.96 2.92
N HIS A 4 -31.55 -4.35 3.65
CA HIS A 4 -30.25 -3.70 3.55
C HIS A 4 -29.62 -4.15 2.24
N GLU A 5 -29.46 -3.21 1.31
CA GLU A 5 -28.73 -3.43 0.08
C GLU A 5 -27.24 -3.24 0.37
N GLN A 6 -26.43 -4.24 0.07
CA GLN A 6 -24.98 -4.14 0.18
C GLN A 6 -24.48 -3.24 -0.96
N ILE A 7 -24.17 -1.98 -0.63
CA ILE A 7 -23.74 -0.97 -1.62
C ILE A 7 -22.33 -1.29 -2.17
N ASN A 8 -21.49 -1.97 -1.38
CA ASN A 8 -20.10 -2.22 -1.73
C ASN A 8 -19.83 -3.73 -1.74
N GLU A 9 -19.31 -4.29 -2.82
CA GLU A 9 -18.65 -5.60 -2.76
C GLU A 9 -17.48 -5.46 -1.78
N ALA A 10 -17.58 -6.07 -0.61
CA ALA A 10 -16.55 -6.03 0.43
C ALA A 10 -15.36 -6.94 0.04
N THR A 11 -14.82 -6.76 -1.16
CA THR A 11 -13.64 -7.47 -1.63
C THR A 11 -12.43 -6.57 -1.52
N ALA A 12 -11.37 -7.12 -0.98
CA ALA A 12 -10.08 -6.46 -0.90
C ALA A 12 -9.58 -6.16 -2.33
N LEU A 13 -9.59 -4.89 -2.75
CA LEU A 13 -9.29 -4.48 -4.12
C LEU A 13 -7.95 -5.04 -4.61
N TRP A 14 -6.93 -5.06 -3.76
CA TRP A 14 -5.60 -5.57 -4.09
C TRP A 14 -5.58 -7.07 -4.40
N THR A 15 -6.59 -7.83 -3.97
CA THR A 15 -6.68 -9.28 -4.28
C THR A 15 -7.27 -9.55 -5.66
N GLN A 16 -7.87 -8.54 -6.29
CA GLN A 16 -8.47 -8.70 -7.61
C GLN A 16 -7.41 -8.67 -8.72
N ALA A 17 -7.67 -9.43 -9.79
CA ALA A 17 -6.82 -9.39 -10.97
C ALA A 17 -6.84 -8.00 -11.61
N LYS A 18 -5.66 -7.45 -11.92
CA LYS A 18 -5.52 -6.10 -12.51
C LYS A 18 -6.38 -5.87 -13.75
N ALA A 19 -6.59 -6.91 -14.57
CA ALA A 19 -7.41 -6.83 -15.78
C ALA A 19 -8.91 -6.58 -15.51
N LYS A 20 -9.38 -6.83 -14.28
CA LYS A 20 -10.75 -6.56 -13.85
C LYS A 20 -10.92 -5.20 -13.17
N LEU A 21 -9.82 -4.53 -12.85
CA LEU A 21 -9.81 -3.26 -12.13
C LEU A 21 -9.70 -2.09 -13.10
N LYS A 22 -10.58 -1.12 -12.93
CA LYS A 22 -10.52 0.17 -13.62
C LYS A 22 -9.69 1.16 -12.80
N GLN A 23 -9.24 2.23 -13.45
CA GLN A 23 -8.54 3.32 -12.77
C GLN A 23 -9.41 3.94 -11.66
N GLU A 24 -10.71 4.04 -11.89
CA GLU A 24 -11.68 4.55 -10.91
C GLU A 24 -11.72 3.71 -9.64
N ASP A 25 -11.62 2.38 -9.74
CA ASP A 25 -11.58 1.49 -8.57
C ASP A 25 -10.35 1.80 -7.70
N TYR A 26 -9.19 1.98 -8.34
CA TYR A 26 -7.96 2.37 -7.63
C TYR A 26 -8.07 3.76 -7.00
N ASN A 27 -8.66 4.74 -7.70
CA ASN A 27 -8.81 6.10 -7.19
C ASN A 27 -9.77 6.13 -6.00
N ASN A 28 -10.88 5.41 -6.08
CA ASN A 28 -11.86 5.31 -4.99
C ASN A 28 -11.25 4.61 -3.76
N PHE A 29 -10.47 3.55 -3.97
CA PHE A 29 -9.74 2.91 -2.88
C PHE A 29 -8.65 3.79 -2.29
N TYR A 30 -7.91 4.55 -3.11
CA TYR A 30 -6.94 5.53 -2.60
C TYR A 30 -7.61 6.52 -1.64
N LYS A 31 -8.69 7.17 -2.08
CA LYS A 31 -9.43 8.17 -1.29
C LYS A 31 -9.95 7.58 0.02
N SER A 32 -10.41 6.33 0.00
CA SER A 32 -10.93 5.67 1.21
C SER A 32 -9.86 5.38 2.26
N ILE A 33 -8.61 5.12 1.86
CA ILE A 33 -7.52 4.80 2.80
C ILE A 33 -6.64 6.00 3.16
N SER A 34 -6.57 7.02 2.30
CA SER A 34 -5.65 8.15 2.46
C SER A 34 -6.29 9.37 3.11
N GLN A 35 -7.62 9.44 3.17
CA GLN A 35 -8.40 10.62 3.55
C GLN A 35 -8.16 11.84 2.63
N ASP A 36 -7.57 11.61 1.46
CA ASP A 36 -7.42 12.60 0.40
C ASP A 36 -8.70 12.67 -0.44
N SER A 37 -9.05 13.86 -0.94
CA SER A 37 -10.16 14.06 -1.87
C SER A 37 -9.74 13.97 -3.34
N SER A 38 -8.44 14.14 -3.61
CA SER A 38 -7.86 14.10 -4.95
C SER A 38 -7.51 12.69 -5.40
N ASP A 39 -7.38 12.50 -6.71
CA ASP A 39 -6.87 11.24 -7.26
C ASP A 39 -5.35 11.14 -7.06
N PRO A 40 -4.79 9.93 -6.88
CA PRO A 40 -3.35 9.76 -6.72
C PRO A 40 -2.59 10.20 -7.98
N LEU A 41 -1.33 10.61 -7.81
CA LEU A 41 -0.41 10.91 -8.91
C LEU A 41 0.01 9.63 -9.62
N LEU A 42 0.31 8.59 -8.84
CA LEU A 42 0.79 7.31 -9.35
C LEU A 42 0.17 6.17 -8.54
N THR A 43 -0.21 5.10 -9.24
CA THR A 43 -0.69 3.85 -8.65
C THR A 43 0.28 2.73 -9.00
N ILE A 44 0.73 1.96 -8.00
CA ILE A 44 1.69 0.87 -8.14
C ILE A 44 1.08 -0.38 -7.51
N HIS A 45 0.43 -1.20 -8.32
CA HIS A 45 -0.08 -2.51 -7.90
C HIS A 45 0.91 -3.61 -8.31
N THR A 46 1.39 -4.42 -7.37
CA THR A 46 2.32 -5.53 -7.63
C THR A 46 1.84 -6.77 -6.90
N LYS A 47 1.86 -7.92 -7.58
CA LYS A 47 1.74 -9.24 -6.97
C LYS A 47 3.08 -9.95 -7.18
N THR A 48 3.67 -10.46 -6.11
CA THR A 48 4.94 -11.18 -6.13
C THR A 48 4.69 -12.60 -5.68
N GLU A 49 5.14 -13.54 -6.50
CA GLU A 49 5.09 -14.99 -6.26
C GLU A 49 6.53 -15.52 -6.23
N GLY A 50 6.79 -16.60 -5.49
CA GLY A 50 8.11 -17.23 -5.39
C GLY A 50 8.63 -17.34 -3.96
N VAL A 51 9.80 -16.75 -3.68
CA VAL A 51 10.47 -16.88 -2.36
C VAL A 51 9.64 -16.27 -1.23
N ASN A 52 9.00 -15.12 -1.48
CA ASN A 52 7.97 -14.57 -0.61
C ASN A 52 6.74 -14.25 -1.46
N GLU A 53 5.56 -14.70 -1.04
CA GLU A 53 4.28 -14.38 -1.62
C GLU A 53 3.63 -13.21 -0.89
N TYR A 54 3.42 -12.13 -1.66
CA TYR A 54 2.78 -10.92 -1.14
C TYR A 54 2.22 -10.06 -2.28
N THR A 55 1.26 -9.22 -1.92
CA THR A 55 0.69 -8.20 -2.78
C THR A 55 0.94 -6.83 -2.19
N THR A 56 1.31 -5.87 -3.03
CA THR A 56 1.42 -4.45 -2.64
C THR A 56 0.54 -3.60 -3.53
N LEU A 57 -0.18 -2.67 -2.94
CA LEU A 57 -0.86 -1.60 -3.67
C LEU A 57 -0.45 -0.27 -3.05
N PHE A 58 0.44 0.44 -3.73
CA PHE A 58 0.96 1.72 -3.31
C PHE A 58 0.43 2.86 -4.17
N TYR A 59 0.37 4.03 -3.56
CA TYR A 59 -0.05 5.28 -4.15
C TYR A 59 0.95 6.38 -3.81
N ILE A 60 1.22 7.24 -4.78
CA ILE A 60 1.90 8.51 -4.55
C ILE A 60 0.83 9.61 -4.60
N PRO A 61 0.61 10.36 -3.51
CA PRO A 61 -0.29 11.51 -3.51
C PRO A 61 0.15 12.59 -4.50
N LYS A 62 -0.80 13.32 -5.09
CA LYS A 62 -0.50 14.54 -5.87
C LYS A 62 -0.08 15.70 -4.97
N ILE A 63 -0.69 15.76 -3.78
CA ILE A 63 -0.43 16.79 -2.78
C ILE A 63 0.34 16.14 -1.64
N ALA A 64 1.44 16.77 -1.22
CA ALA A 64 2.22 16.29 -0.10
C ALA A 64 1.36 16.22 1.18
N PRO A 65 1.48 15.15 1.99
CA PRO A 65 0.76 15.06 3.26
C PRO A 65 1.12 16.20 4.22
N MET A 66 0.13 16.70 4.98
CA MET A 66 0.33 17.80 5.94
C MET A 66 1.38 17.49 7.02
N ASP A 67 1.57 16.22 7.37
CA ASP A 67 2.52 15.76 8.37
C ASP A 67 3.90 15.38 7.82
N MET A 68 4.16 15.61 6.52
CA MET A 68 5.38 15.17 5.83
C MET A 68 6.69 15.61 6.52
N TYR A 69 6.72 16.81 7.09
CA TYR A 69 7.91 17.36 7.73
C TYR A 69 7.94 17.18 9.25
N ARG A 70 6.93 16.51 9.82
CA ARG A 70 6.85 16.28 11.26
C ARG A 70 7.62 15.03 11.66
N ALA A 71 8.22 15.03 12.85
CA ALA A 71 8.89 13.87 13.41
C ALA A 71 7.89 12.78 13.85
N ASP A 72 6.67 13.19 14.19
CA ASP A 72 5.57 12.34 14.62
C ASP A 72 4.63 11.91 13.48
N TYR A 73 5.12 11.91 12.23
CA TYR A 73 4.34 11.50 11.06
C TYR A 73 3.70 10.11 11.22
N GLN A 74 2.54 9.91 10.60
CA GLN A 74 1.88 8.62 10.58
C GLN A 74 2.29 7.82 9.35
N SER A 75 2.49 6.51 9.53
CA SER A 75 2.76 5.64 8.39
C SER A 75 1.56 5.62 7.45
N GLY A 76 1.81 5.76 6.16
CA GLY A 76 0.77 5.70 5.14
C GLY A 76 0.43 4.28 4.70
N ILE A 77 1.10 3.28 5.25
CA ILE A 77 1.07 1.89 4.79
C ILE A 77 0.36 1.02 5.80
N LYS A 78 -0.67 0.30 5.34
CA LYS A 78 -1.36 -0.70 6.13
C LYS A 78 -0.79 -2.09 5.85
N LEU A 79 -0.38 -2.80 6.89
CA LEU A 79 0.04 -4.18 6.82
C LEU A 79 -1.15 -5.12 7.03
N TYR A 80 -1.30 -6.05 6.09
CA TYR A 80 -2.21 -7.17 6.13
C TYR A 80 -1.40 -8.47 6.08
N VAL A 81 -1.95 -9.49 6.73
CA VAL A 81 -1.45 -10.86 6.64
C VAL A 81 -2.62 -11.76 6.30
N LYS A 82 -2.54 -12.46 5.16
CA LYS A 82 -3.63 -13.31 4.65
C LYS A 82 -4.97 -12.55 4.58
N ARG A 83 -4.92 -11.28 4.15
CA ARG A 83 -6.06 -10.34 4.07
C ARG A 83 -6.63 -9.90 5.43
N VAL A 84 -5.98 -10.24 6.55
CA VAL A 84 -6.35 -9.77 7.90
C VAL A 84 -5.52 -8.55 8.23
N PHE A 85 -6.17 -7.45 8.62
CA PHE A 85 -5.48 -6.23 9.04
C PHE A 85 -4.64 -6.48 10.29
N ILE A 86 -3.37 -6.07 10.26
CA ILE A 86 -2.43 -6.19 11.39
C ILE A 86 -2.15 -4.83 12.01
N THR A 87 -1.67 -3.86 11.22
CA THR A 87 -1.31 -2.53 11.73
C THR A 87 -1.17 -1.52 10.60
N ASP A 88 -1.40 -0.24 10.89
CA ASP A 88 -1.09 0.91 10.01
C ASP A 88 -0.16 1.93 10.67
N ASP A 89 0.41 1.58 11.82
CA ASP A 89 1.29 2.44 12.61
C ASP A 89 2.70 1.85 12.68
N ASP A 90 3.10 1.16 11.61
CA ASP A 90 4.45 0.62 11.49
C ASP A 90 5.27 1.47 10.51
N ARG A 91 6.18 2.27 11.08
CA ARG A 91 7.11 3.13 10.34
C ARG A 91 8.24 2.33 9.68
N GLU A 92 8.34 1.04 9.95
CA GLU A 92 9.39 0.19 9.41
C GLU A 92 9.04 -0.40 8.05
N LEU A 93 7.76 -0.38 7.64
CA LEU A 93 7.30 -0.93 6.36
C LEU A 93 7.94 -0.25 5.15
N LEU A 94 8.28 1.03 5.25
CA LEU A 94 9.02 1.79 4.24
C LEU A 94 10.04 2.72 4.92
N PRO A 95 11.15 3.05 4.25
CA PRO A 95 12.11 4.02 4.79
C PRO A 95 11.49 5.42 4.85
N THR A 96 11.95 6.24 5.80
CA THR A 96 11.41 7.58 6.08
C THR A 96 11.42 8.54 4.88
N TYR A 97 12.33 8.36 3.92
CA TYR A 97 12.35 9.18 2.70
C TYR A 97 11.19 8.85 1.73
N LEU A 98 10.46 7.74 1.94
CA LEU A 98 9.23 7.37 1.22
C LEU A 98 7.97 7.54 2.09
N ARG A 99 8.03 8.31 3.19
CA ARG A 99 6.89 8.49 4.12
C ARG A 99 5.62 9.09 3.49
N PHE A 100 5.74 9.69 2.31
CA PHE A 100 4.60 10.22 1.56
C PHE A 100 3.76 9.13 0.88
N VAL A 101 4.29 7.92 0.71
CA VAL A 101 3.59 6.81 0.08
C VAL A 101 2.39 6.40 0.94
N ARG A 102 1.27 6.10 0.28
CA ARG A 102 0.06 5.55 0.88
C ARG A 102 -0.20 4.16 0.30
N GLY A 103 -0.83 3.26 1.03
CA GLY A 103 -1.18 1.96 0.46
C GLY A 103 -1.23 0.80 1.43
N ILE A 104 -1.09 -0.39 0.87
CA ILE A 104 -1.16 -1.64 1.60
C ILE A 104 -0.01 -2.57 1.22
N ILE A 105 0.37 -3.44 2.15
CA ILE A 105 1.17 -4.64 1.95
C ILE A 105 0.35 -5.79 2.51
N ASP A 106 0.08 -6.83 1.72
CA ASP A 106 -0.60 -8.05 2.16
C ASP A 106 0.34 -9.24 1.93
N SER A 107 0.80 -9.87 3.01
CA SER A 107 1.71 -11.01 2.95
C SER A 107 0.98 -12.32 3.24
N GLU A 108 1.23 -13.34 2.42
CA GLU A 108 0.71 -14.69 2.67
C GLU A 108 1.63 -15.53 3.56
N ASP A 109 2.91 -15.16 3.65
CA ASP A 109 3.95 -15.92 4.36
C ASP A 109 4.20 -15.48 5.80
N LEU A 110 3.74 -14.29 6.19
CA LEU A 110 3.84 -13.86 7.58
C LEU A 110 2.84 -14.64 8.46
N PRO A 111 3.21 -14.97 9.72
CA PRO A 111 2.27 -15.54 10.68
C PRO A 111 1.25 -14.48 11.13
N LEU A 112 0.02 -14.90 11.46
CA LEU A 112 -1.03 -13.98 11.92
C LEU A 112 -0.76 -13.42 13.34
N ASN A 113 -0.10 -14.20 14.19
CA ASN A 113 0.21 -13.86 15.58
C ASN A 113 1.49 -13.02 15.73
N VAL A 114 1.68 -12.04 14.84
CA VAL A 114 2.86 -11.16 14.83
C VAL A 114 2.70 -10.00 15.82
N SER A 115 3.66 -9.86 16.72
CA SER A 115 3.82 -8.65 17.54
C SER A 115 4.64 -7.59 16.78
N ARG A 116 4.61 -6.34 17.24
CA ARG A 116 5.45 -5.28 16.66
C ARG A 116 6.94 -5.65 16.67
N GLU A 117 7.44 -6.16 17.79
CA GLU A 117 8.84 -6.62 17.93
C GLU A 117 9.20 -7.70 16.91
N ILE A 118 8.33 -8.70 16.72
CA ILE A 118 8.54 -9.76 15.73
C ILE A 118 8.62 -9.19 14.32
N LEU A 119 7.81 -8.17 13.98
CA LEU A 119 7.83 -7.55 12.66
C LEU A 119 9.18 -6.88 12.35
N GLN A 120 9.79 -6.19 13.34
CA GLN A 120 11.06 -5.47 13.16
C GLN A 120 12.22 -6.40 12.79
N GLU A 121 12.27 -7.58 13.42
CA GLU A 121 13.32 -8.58 13.17
C GLU A 121 12.97 -9.56 12.03
N ASN A 122 11.79 -9.42 11.42
CA ASN A 122 11.31 -10.38 10.44
C ASN A 122 12.02 -10.24 9.08
N ARG A 123 12.75 -11.29 8.68
CA ARG A 123 13.45 -11.33 7.38
C ARG A 123 12.52 -11.23 6.17
N ILE A 124 11.30 -11.78 6.24
CA ILE A 124 10.31 -11.70 5.16
C ILE A 124 9.91 -10.22 4.98
N LEU A 125 9.58 -9.53 6.08
CA LEU A 125 9.20 -8.13 6.02
C LEU A 125 10.35 -7.24 5.53
N ALA A 126 11.58 -7.50 5.96
CA ALA A 126 12.77 -6.80 5.48
C ALA A 126 12.96 -6.97 3.95
N ASN A 127 12.74 -8.18 3.43
CA ASN A 127 12.81 -8.45 1.99
C ASN A 127 11.68 -7.76 1.20
N ILE A 128 10.46 -7.77 1.74
CA ILE A 128 9.30 -7.07 1.16
C ILE A 128 9.57 -5.56 1.11
N LYS A 129 10.10 -4.98 2.20
CA LYS A 129 10.49 -3.57 2.27
C LYS A 129 11.52 -3.24 1.19
N GLN A 130 12.60 -4.01 1.07
CA GLN A 130 13.64 -3.75 0.09
C GLN A 130 13.11 -3.82 -1.35
N SER A 131 12.25 -4.80 -1.63
CA SER A 131 11.64 -4.99 -2.95
C SER A 131 10.65 -3.87 -3.28
N SER A 132 9.84 -3.46 -2.29
CA SER A 132 8.91 -2.33 -2.38
C SER A 132 9.65 -1.02 -2.68
N VAL A 133 10.74 -0.74 -1.97
CA VAL A 133 11.58 0.45 -2.21
C VAL A 133 12.11 0.47 -3.65
N LYS A 134 12.70 -0.64 -4.12
CA LYS A 134 13.21 -0.74 -5.50
C LYS A 134 12.10 -0.49 -6.52
N LYS A 135 10.91 -1.07 -6.29
CA LYS A 135 9.77 -0.91 -7.18
C LYS A 135 9.26 0.53 -7.21
N ILE A 136 9.06 1.16 -6.06
CA ILE A 136 8.59 2.55 -5.96
C ILE A 136 9.55 3.49 -6.69
N LEU A 137 10.85 3.40 -6.39
CA LEU A 137 11.87 4.25 -7.05
C LEU A 137 11.94 4.01 -8.55
N SER A 138 11.77 2.75 -8.99
CA SER A 138 11.72 2.44 -10.43
C SER A 138 10.52 3.06 -11.13
N GLU A 139 9.34 3.08 -10.49
CA GLU A 139 8.15 3.69 -11.09
C GLU A 139 8.23 5.23 -11.07
N ILE A 140 8.80 5.84 -10.01
CA ILE A 140 9.10 7.29 -9.99
C ILE A 140 10.05 7.67 -11.14
N LYS A 141 11.09 6.86 -11.39
CA LYS A 141 12.02 7.08 -12.51
C LYS A 141 11.36 6.93 -13.88
N LYS A 142 10.30 6.13 -14.01
CA LYS A 142 9.53 6.04 -15.26
C LYS A 142 8.66 7.28 -15.43
N LEU A 143 7.97 7.69 -14.37
CA LEU A 143 7.15 8.91 -14.35
C LEU A 143 7.96 10.14 -14.77
N SER A 144 9.18 10.29 -14.27
CA SER A 144 10.06 11.41 -14.62
C SER A 144 10.47 11.44 -16.10
N LYS A 145 10.38 10.31 -16.82
CA LYS A 145 10.71 10.24 -18.26
C LYS A 145 9.50 10.46 -19.15
N ASP A 146 8.29 10.23 -18.63
CA ASP A 146 7.06 10.49 -19.34
C ASP A 146 6.73 12.00 -19.36
N GLU A 147 7.15 12.76 -18.35
CA GLU A 147 7.03 14.24 -18.34
C GLU A 147 8.00 14.94 -19.31
N GLU A 148 9.05 14.25 -19.79
CA GLU A 148 9.95 14.79 -20.83
C GLU A 148 9.38 14.64 -22.26
N LYS A 149 8.17 14.10 -22.42
CA LYS A 149 7.44 13.99 -23.70
C LYS A 149 6.21 14.88 -23.73
#